data_AF-A0A1Y2B856-F1
#
_entry.id   AF-A0A1Y2B856-F1
#
_cell.length_a   1.000
_cell.length_b   1.000
_cell.length_c   1.000
_cell.angle_alpha   90.00
_cell.angle_beta   90.00
_cell.angle_gamma   90.00
#
_symmetry.space_group_name_H-M   'P 1'
#
loop_
_entity.id
_entity.type
_entity.pdbx_description
1 polymer ?
#
loop_
_entity_poly.entity_id
_entity_poly.type
_entity_poly.pdbx_seq_one_letter_code
_entity_poly.pdbx_strand_id
1 'polypeptide(L)'
;MIYKNISIIFFFIIGIQLQLIDAQVQTQNKCNPKKNTGDCLGYYLYDINNISGEGTLYECRNNTKICDVITNTPGYYKVTDANYSVQIPYIQCNDHACKKLAIEDMNNSCDKNTSGELVNIQSNNSNPEGVYLCINYLNLIRFSENTSIYLLDSTTIAHNLFSTPKNSRYIPIAANINSITPMNSTNIDTGTYLINNKLYSIKVNDSNKEFTIDKLISSGIKAFHVEYVGFARLIDDFSIDFSKEYLSKTLLYICQNGRCTSTSGFLKYKSKISGTKVVICMGYCISEQDPNSWNKCDSIGKNKAFYNHSKSTFEICVNAGDNSSDRFEFKKIKADTINYILSLRSSGKTEYELFVSDKGGNIIGLTTGSNYLMDVDGDGVVDMLTCLQNSNFCIVKPLSLTTGYFINSDSNNGNDLIYCNGNSCEVQTENHGYFINSNGEIIRCHASVCELLERIEVGSTCVSHPNEVIYYNNNYNSFQYCNGNTEIDFPDEEFYIALNGIDSQSLDYPVTLNSGTEPVLLKIDQYSVKQVITDSNGICINNKDHKKVNITNCKKPSGTYSKYHCTHENQTCTDILERSGGK
;
A
#
# COMPACT_ATOMS: atom_id res chain seq x y z
N MET A 1 -10.30 35.57 83.58
CA MET A 1 -10.86 36.19 82.36
C MET A 1 -10.00 35.76 81.20
N ILE A 2 -10.55 34.93 80.31
CA ILE A 2 -10.20 34.78 78.89
C ILE A 2 -8.83 34.11 78.55
N TYR A 3 -8.98 32.90 77.99
CA TYR A 3 -8.15 32.20 76.98
C TYR A 3 -6.72 31.77 77.33
N LYS A 4 -6.53 30.44 77.49
CA LYS A 4 -5.96 29.56 76.44
C LYS A 4 -5.75 28.14 76.99
N ASN A 5 -5.84 27.20 76.04
CA ASN A 5 -5.04 25.98 75.93
C ASN A 5 -5.50 24.66 76.56
N ILE A 6 -5.58 23.68 75.64
CA ILE A 6 -5.04 22.31 75.72
C ILE A 6 -5.92 21.34 76.52
N SER A 7 -6.64 20.45 75.83
CA SER A 7 -6.16 19.21 75.21
C SER A 7 -6.48 18.03 76.14
N ILE A 8 -6.84 16.91 75.54
CA ILE A 8 -6.98 15.60 76.17
C ILE A 8 -8.21 15.51 77.09
N ILE A 9 -9.31 15.01 76.52
CA ILE A 9 -10.15 13.91 77.04
C ILE A 9 -11.30 13.78 76.04
N PHE A 10 -11.11 12.93 75.03
CA PHE A 10 -12.18 12.15 74.38
C PHE A 10 -11.52 10.97 73.67
N PHE A 11 -10.67 10.27 74.44
CA PHE A 11 -10.21 8.91 74.15
C PHE A 11 -10.82 8.04 75.24
N PHE A 12 -11.27 6.85 74.83
CA PHE A 12 -11.96 5.80 75.58
C PHE A 12 -13.49 5.92 75.60
N ILE A 13 -14.12 4.83 75.15
CA ILE A 13 -15.57 4.59 75.01
C ILE A 13 -16.17 5.02 73.66
N ILE A 14 -15.52 4.65 72.55
CA ILE A 14 -16.20 3.99 71.41
C ILE A 14 -15.35 2.77 71.08
N GLY A 15 -15.41 1.80 72.01
CA GLY A 15 -14.89 0.47 71.79
C GLY A 15 -15.92 -0.35 71.01
N ILE A 16 -15.43 -1.00 69.96
CA ILE A 16 -15.99 -2.27 69.46
C ILE A 16 -17.43 -2.15 68.94
N GLN A 17 -17.58 -1.42 67.83
CA GLN A 17 -18.22 -2.03 66.67
C GLN A 17 -17.22 -2.00 65.53
N LEU A 18 -16.28 -2.96 65.56
CA LEU A 18 -15.91 -3.63 64.33
C LEU A 18 -17.24 -4.13 63.76
N GLN A 19 -17.80 -3.36 62.83
CA GLN A 19 -18.58 -3.98 61.78
C GLN A 19 -17.60 -4.90 61.04
N LEU A 20 -17.57 -6.15 61.50
CA LEU A 20 -17.53 -7.31 60.64
C LEU A 20 -18.70 -7.14 59.65
N ILE A 21 -18.55 -6.24 58.68
CA ILE A 21 -18.99 -6.58 57.35
C ILE A 21 -17.99 -7.66 57.00
N ASP A 22 -18.42 -8.92 57.19
CA ASP A 22 -17.97 -10.01 56.36
C ASP A 22 -18.09 -9.50 54.93
N ALA A 23 -17.02 -8.89 54.42
CA ALA A 23 -16.66 -9.07 53.05
C ALA A 23 -16.43 -10.58 52.97
N GLN A 24 -17.54 -11.32 52.78
CA GLN A 24 -17.47 -12.52 51.99
C GLN A 24 -16.75 -12.06 50.73
N VAL A 25 -15.45 -12.32 50.70
CA VAL A 25 -14.71 -12.50 49.48
C VAL A 25 -15.51 -13.61 48.81
N GLN A 26 -16.54 -13.21 48.04
CA GLN A 26 -17.11 -14.06 47.03
C GLN A 26 -15.87 -14.49 46.28
N THR A 27 -15.48 -15.74 46.49
CA THR A 27 -14.51 -16.40 45.66
C THR A 27 -15.11 -16.29 44.28
N GLN A 28 -14.75 -15.24 43.54
CA GLN A 28 -15.13 -15.06 42.16
C GLN A 28 -14.83 -16.42 41.54
N ASN A 29 -15.87 -17.08 41.03
CA ASN A 29 -15.74 -18.42 40.45
C ASN A 29 -14.68 -18.33 39.35
N LYS A 30 -13.45 -18.68 39.69
CA LYS A 30 -12.29 -18.52 38.81
C LYS A 30 -12.55 -19.36 37.58
N CYS A 31 -12.53 -18.72 36.42
CA CYS A 31 -12.74 -19.39 35.14
C CYS A 31 -11.86 -20.65 35.05
N ASN A 32 -12.49 -21.78 34.70
CA ASN A 32 -11.81 -23.02 34.35
C ASN A 32 -12.31 -23.47 32.98
N PRO A 33 -11.59 -23.13 31.90
CA PRO A 33 -12.04 -23.40 30.54
C PRO A 33 -12.11 -24.90 30.25
N LYS A 34 -11.27 -25.71 30.91
CA LYS A 34 -11.26 -27.17 30.75
C LYS A 34 -12.51 -27.84 31.33
N LYS A 35 -13.11 -27.27 32.38
CA LYS A 35 -14.32 -27.79 33.03
C LYS A 35 -15.60 -27.05 32.63
N ASN A 36 -15.51 -26.02 31.78
CA ASN A 36 -16.62 -25.12 31.45
C ASN A 36 -17.29 -24.53 32.71
N THR A 37 -16.48 -24.17 33.72
CA THR A 37 -16.98 -23.57 34.98
C THR A 37 -16.47 -22.15 35.17
N GLY A 38 -17.28 -21.30 35.78
CA GLY A 38 -17.00 -19.86 35.90
C GLY A 38 -17.48 -19.08 34.67
N ASP A 39 -17.37 -17.76 34.73
CA ASP A 39 -17.78 -16.88 33.63
C ASP A 39 -16.56 -16.60 32.73
N CYS A 40 -16.17 -17.62 31.96
CA CYS A 40 -15.06 -17.55 31.01
C CYS A 40 -15.44 -16.81 29.73
N LEU A 41 -14.63 -15.84 29.28
CA LEU A 41 -14.83 -15.11 28.04
C LEU A 41 -13.51 -14.87 27.30
N GLY A 42 -13.46 -15.27 26.03
CA GLY A 42 -12.28 -15.07 25.16
C GLY A 42 -11.30 -16.24 25.18
N TYR A 43 -10.02 -15.95 24.93
CA TYR A 43 -8.98 -16.96 24.83
C TYR A 43 -8.26 -17.20 26.17
N TYR A 44 -7.93 -18.47 26.45
CA TYR A 44 -7.20 -18.89 27.65
C TYR A 44 -6.13 -19.93 27.30
N LEU A 45 -5.01 -19.91 28.04
CA LEU A 45 -3.97 -20.94 27.95
C LEU A 45 -4.00 -21.80 29.22
N TYR A 46 -4.52 -23.02 29.14
CA TYR A 46 -4.65 -23.87 30.33
C TYR A 46 -3.67 -25.05 30.32
N ASP A 47 -3.55 -25.75 31.45
CA ASP A 47 -2.60 -26.87 31.62
C ASP A 47 -1.14 -26.48 31.27
N ILE A 48 -0.71 -25.30 31.71
CA ILE A 48 0.59 -24.73 31.35
C ILE A 48 1.73 -25.52 31.99
N ASN A 49 2.68 -25.96 31.17
CA ASN A 49 3.97 -26.48 31.61
C ASN A 49 4.82 -25.32 32.15
N ASN A 50 5.16 -25.35 33.43
CA ASN A 50 5.90 -24.27 34.09
C ASN A 50 7.31 -24.04 33.52
N ILE A 51 7.91 -25.04 32.85
CA ILE A 51 9.26 -24.95 32.28
C ILE A 51 9.20 -24.36 30.88
N SER A 52 8.38 -24.92 29.97
CA SER A 52 8.31 -24.43 28.59
C SER A 52 7.39 -23.22 28.41
N GLY A 53 6.48 -22.97 29.36
CA GLY A 53 5.42 -21.97 29.22
C GLY A 53 4.33 -22.37 28.23
N GLU A 54 4.37 -23.59 27.72
CA GLU A 54 3.41 -24.13 26.75
C GLU A 54 2.16 -24.67 27.45
N GLY A 55 1.02 -24.56 26.82
CA GLY A 55 -0.26 -25.07 27.32
C GLY A 55 -1.26 -25.34 26.19
N THR A 56 -2.49 -25.66 26.59
CA THR A 56 -3.61 -25.92 25.69
C THR A 56 -4.42 -24.64 25.51
N LEU A 57 -4.65 -24.22 24.27
CA LEU A 57 -5.46 -23.04 23.95
C LEU A 57 -6.96 -23.38 23.97
N TYR A 58 -7.73 -22.55 24.66
CA TYR A 58 -9.19 -22.62 24.72
C TYR A 58 -9.81 -21.31 24.21
N GLU A 59 -10.95 -21.39 23.52
CA GLU A 59 -11.83 -20.27 23.19
C GLU A 59 -13.18 -20.42 23.89
N CYS A 60 -13.52 -19.47 24.76
CA CYS A 60 -14.77 -19.47 25.51
C CYS A 60 -15.74 -18.43 24.95
N ARG A 61 -16.96 -18.86 24.58
CA ARG A 61 -17.98 -18.00 23.97
C ARG A 61 -19.02 -17.53 24.98
N ASN A 62 -19.28 -16.21 24.98
CA ASN A 62 -20.09 -15.52 25.99
C ASN A 62 -21.49 -16.12 26.19
N ASN A 63 -22.09 -16.67 25.14
CA ASN A 63 -23.49 -17.07 25.14
C ASN A 63 -23.72 -18.52 25.61
N THR A 64 -22.68 -19.34 25.70
CA THR A 64 -22.84 -20.79 25.93
C THR A 64 -22.16 -21.30 27.19
N LYS A 65 -21.24 -20.53 27.80
CA LYS A 65 -20.29 -21.01 28.82
C LYS A 65 -19.49 -22.25 28.36
N ILE A 66 -19.45 -22.51 27.05
CA ILE A 66 -18.69 -23.59 26.45
C ILE A 66 -17.36 -23.02 25.99
N CYS A 67 -16.29 -23.71 26.36
CA CYS A 67 -14.93 -23.46 25.90
C CYS A 67 -14.48 -24.59 25.00
N ASP A 68 -14.12 -24.26 23.77
CA ASP A 68 -13.62 -25.21 22.79
C ASP A 68 -12.09 -25.22 22.80
N VAL A 69 -11.50 -26.41 22.71
CA VAL A 69 -10.04 -26.54 22.51
C VAL A 69 -9.72 -26.15 21.08
N ILE A 70 -8.82 -25.19 20.90
CA ILE A 70 -8.28 -24.84 19.59
C ILE A 70 -7.00 -25.66 19.37
N THR A 71 -7.00 -26.46 18.32
CA THR A 71 -5.83 -27.25 17.90
C THR A 71 -5.33 -26.75 16.55
N ASN A 72 -4.01 -26.81 16.34
CA ASN A 72 -3.35 -26.64 15.04
C ASN A 72 -3.68 -25.33 14.29
N THR A 73 -3.85 -24.22 15.02
CA THR A 73 -4.02 -22.90 14.40
C THR A 73 -2.84 -22.02 14.80
N PRO A 74 -1.83 -21.84 13.94
CA PRO A 74 -0.76 -20.90 14.23
C PRO A 74 -1.30 -19.47 14.29
N GLY A 75 -0.73 -18.64 15.16
CA GLY A 75 -1.11 -17.24 15.28
C GLY A 75 -0.97 -16.68 16.69
N TYR A 76 -1.48 -15.46 16.84
CA TYR A 76 -1.47 -14.72 18.08
C TYR A 76 -2.88 -14.52 18.62
N TYR A 77 -3.05 -14.67 19.92
CA TYR A 77 -4.33 -14.56 20.60
C TYR A 77 -4.21 -13.60 21.76
N LYS A 78 -5.15 -12.67 21.86
CA LYS A 78 -5.28 -11.69 22.94
C LYS A 78 -6.24 -12.21 23.99
N VAL A 79 -5.79 -12.18 25.24
CA VAL A 79 -6.63 -12.51 26.39
C VAL A 79 -7.44 -11.28 26.78
N THR A 80 -8.76 -11.40 26.77
CA THR A 80 -9.69 -10.28 27.08
C THR A 80 -10.30 -10.35 28.47
N ASP A 81 -10.21 -11.49 29.15
CA ASP A 81 -10.58 -11.60 30.55
C ASP A 81 -9.66 -10.71 31.42
N ALA A 82 -10.23 -9.72 32.09
CA ALA A 82 -9.47 -8.74 32.86
C ALA A 82 -8.67 -9.35 34.03
N ASN A 83 -9.14 -10.45 34.62
CA ASN A 83 -8.45 -11.10 35.73
C ASN A 83 -7.31 -12.00 35.24
N TYR A 84 -7.50 -12.63 34.08
CA TYR A 84 -6.54 -13.55 33.49
C TYR A 84 -5.46 -12.84 32.67
N SER A 85 -5.82 -11.76 31.96
CA SER A 85 -4.91 -10.95 31.13
C SER A 85 -3.76 -10.31 31.91
N VAL A 86 -3.94 -10.06 33.21
CA VAL A 86 -2.86 -9.60 34.10
C VAL A 86 -1.72 -10.62 34.21
N GLN A 87 -2.04 -11.92 34.10
CA GLN A 87 -1.04 -12.99 34.17
C GLN A 87 -0.52 -13.37 32.78
N ILE A 88 -1.40 -13.43 31.79
CA ILE A 88 -1.09 -13.83 30.42
C ILE A 88 -1.87 -12.89 29.49
N PRO A 89 -1.25 -11.79 29.02
CA PRO A 89 -1.94 -10.83 28.16
C PRO A 89 -2.10 -11.35 26.73
N TYR A 90 -1.12 -12.13 26.25
CA TYR A 90 -1.10 -12.69 24.90
C TYR A 90 -0.65 -14.15 24.90
N ILE A 91 -1.06 -14.87 23.86
CA ILE A 91 -0.72 -16.27 23.62
C ILE A 91 -0.20 -16.38 22.18
N GLN A 92 0.91 -17.06 21.98
CA GLN A 92 1.48 -17.37 20.67
C GLN A 92 1.35 -18.87 20.41
N CYS A 93 0.75 -19.26 19.29
CA CYS A 93 0.62 -20.65 18.88
C CYS A 93 1.34 -20.90 17.56
N ASN A 94 2.08 -22.00 17.47
CA ASN A 94 2.57 -22.56 16.21
C ASN A 94 1.80 -23.86 15.89
N ASP A 95 2.26 -24.64 14.91
CA ASP A 95 1.63 -25.90 14.51
C ASP A 95 1.70 -27.02 15.57
N HIS A 96 2.44 -26.82 16.67
CA HIS A 96 2.71 -27.85 17.67
C HIS A 96 2.22 -27.49 19.08
N ALA A 97 2.41 -26.23 19.49
CA ALA A 97 2.15 -25.79 20.85
C ALA A 97 1.75 -24.32 20.91
N CYS A 98 1.06 -23.96 21.98
CA CYS A 98 0.74 -22.59 22.35
C CYS A 98 1.50 -22.21 23.60
N LYS A 99 2.16 -21.05 23.63
CA LYS A 99 2.90 -20.52 24.78
C LYS A 99 2.38 -19.15 25.19
N LYS A 100 2.49 -18.84 26.48
CA LYS A 100 2.24 -17.47 26.96
C LYS A 100 3.27 -16.51 26.36
N LEU A 101 2.84 -15.29 26.07
CA LEU A 101 3.70 -14.24 25.54
C LEU A 101 3.49 -12.98 26.41
N ALA A 102 4.51 -12.63 27.18
CA ALA A 102 4.48 -11.43 28.01
C ALA A 102 4.84 -10.20 27.16
N ILE A 103 4.43 -9.01 27.60
CA ILE A 103 4.65 -7.77 26.85
C ILE A 103 6.14 -7.39 26.87
N GLU A 104 6.80 -7.66 28.00
CA GLU A 104 8.23 -7.47 28.22
C GLU A 104 9.12 -8.36 27.33
N ASP A 105 8.58 -9.45 26.80
CA ASP A 105 9.29 -10.37 25.90
C ASP A 105 9.21 -9.92 24.43
N MET A 106 8.39 -8.90 24.12
CA MET A 106 8.18 -8.42 22.74
C MET A 106 9.25 -7.40 22.35
N ASN A 107 9.66 -7.45 21.08
CA ASN A 107 10.51 -6.42 20.50
C ASN A 107 9.82 -5.04 20.53
N ASN A 108 10.59 -3.97 20.72
CA ASN A 108 10.07 -2.60 20.78
C ASN A 108 10.10 -1.86 19.44
N SER A 109 10.54 -2.52 18.38
CA SER A 109 10.60 -2.03 17.01
C SER A 109 10.07 -3.06 16.04
N CYS A 110 9.52 -2.60 14.93
CA CYS A 110 9.19 -3.42 13.78
C CYS A 110 10.21 -3.17 12.69
N ASP A 111 11.02 -4.18 12.39
CA ASP A 111 12.05 -4.15 11.37
C ASP A 111 12.00 -5.40 10.47
N LYS A 112 12.99 -5.53 9.59
CA LYS A 112 13.06 -6.64 8.62
C LYS A 112 13.19 -8.01 9.30
N ASN A 113 13.68 -8.08 10.54
CA ASN A 113 13.87 -9.32 11.30
C ASN A 113 12.66 -9.68 12.17
N THR A 114 11.79 -8.72 12.50
CA THR A 114 10.63 -8.93 13.37
C THR A 114 9.32 -9.06 12.57
N SER A 115 9.38 -9.20 11.25
CA SER A 115 8.17 -9.35 10.43
C SER A 115 7.46 -10.68 10.74
N GLY A 116 6.14 -10.64 10.86
CA GLY A 116 5.32 -11.72 11.37
C GLY A 116 5.35 -11.88 12.90
N GLU A 117 6.02 -11.01 13.66
CA GLU A 117 6.05 -11.04 15.13
C GLU A 117 5.18 -9.96 15.77
N LEU A 118 4.71 -10.21 16.99
CA LEU A 118 4.15 -9.17 17.84
C LEU A 118 5.26 -8.29 18.42
N VAL A 119 5.09 -6.98 18.31
CA VAL A 119 5.98 -5.94 18.81
C VAL A 119 5.21 -5.05 19.79
N ASN A 120 5.89 -4.58 20.84
CA ASN A 120 5.35 -3.62 21.80
C ASN A 120 5.99 -2.25 21.55
N ILE A 121 5.33 -1.44 20.73
CA ILE A 121 5.83 -0.10 20.41
C ILE A 121 5.54 0.82 21.60
N GLN A 122 6.60 1.22 22.29
CA GLN A 122 6.54 2.34 23.23
C GLN A 122 6.41 3.62 22.43
N SER A 123 5.53 4.54 22.85
CA SER A 123 5.18 5.73 22.06
C SER A 123 6.42 6.44 21.52
N ASN A 124 6.54 6.44 20.20
CA ASN A 124 7.31 7.43 19.47
C ASN A 124 6.31 8.42 18.84
N ASN A 125 6.75 9.60 18.44
CA ASN A 125 5.90 10.72 17.99
C ASN A 125 4.92 10.40 16.83
N SER A 126 4.94 9.19 16.27
CA SER A 126 4.17 8.80 15.08
C SER A 126 3.18 7.65 15.32
N ASN A 127 3.38 6.80 16.33
CA ASN A 127 2.52 5.64 16.60
C ASN A 127 1.99 5.65 18.05
N PRO A 128 0.70 5.33 18.26
CA PRO A 128 0.19 5.16 19.61
C PRO A 128 0.88 3.97 20.28
N GLU A 129 1.16 4.10 21.58
CA GLU A 129 1.73 3.01 22.38
C GLU A 129 0.83 1.77 22.31
N GLY A 130 1.43 0.59 22.13
CA GLY A 130 0.67 -0.65 22.15
C GLY A 130 1.34 -1.84 21.48
N VAL A 131 0.60 -2.95 21.47
CA VAL A 131 1.01 -4.21 20.85
C VAL A 131 0.46 -4.30 19.43
N TYR A 132 1.36 -4.58 18.49
CA TYR A 132 1.08 -4.65 17.06
C TYR A 132 1.70 -5.91 16.47
N LEU A 133 1.12 -6.44 15.39
CA LEU A 133 1.82 -7.37 14.51
C LEU A 133 2.60 -6.59 13.45
N CYS A 134 3.87 -6.90 13.31
CA CYS A 134 4.73 -6.35 12.27
C CYS A 134 4.48 -7.12 10.97
N ILE A 135 3.85 -6.51 9.95
CA ILE A 135 3.63 -7.14 8.63
C ILE A 135 4.89 -7.04 7.76
N ASN A 136 5.55 -5.90 7.87
CA ASN A 136 6.87 -5.61 7.37
C ASN A 136 7.40 -4.42 8.17
N TYR A 137 8.66 -4.03 7.96
CA TYR A 137 9.30 -2.93 8.69
C TYR A 137 8.57 -1.56 8.63
N LEU A 138 7.54 -1.40 7.80
CA LEU A 138 6.74 -0.17 7.65
C LEU A 138 5.28 -0.31 8.09
N ASN A 139 4.77 -1.54 8.16
CA ASN A 139 3.34 -1.79 8.34
C ASN A 139 3.09 -2.54 9.65
N LEU A 140 2.54 -1.81 10.61
CA LEU A 140 2.05 -2.33 11.87
C LEU A 140 0.54 -2.53 11.78
N ILE A 141 0.05 -3.68 12.23
CA ILE A 141 -1.39 -3.92 12.37
C ILE A 141 -1.73 -4.22 13.81
N ARG A 142 -2.91 -3.80 14.24
CA ARG A 142 -3.45 -4.08 15.58
C ARG A 142 -4.57 -5.11 15.48
N PHE A 143 -4.91 -5.70 16.61
CA PHE A 143 -6.20 -6.37 16.78
C PHE A 143 -7.32 -5.39 16.42
N SER A 144 -8.26 -5.83 15.60
CA SER A 144 -9.28 -4.97 14.96
C SER A 144 -10.69 -5.41 15.36
N GLU A 145 -11.59 -4.47 15.67
CA GLU A 145 -12.99 -4.80 16.01
C GLU A 145 -13.68 -5.65 14.93
N ASN A 146 -13.40 -5.35 13.66
CA ASN A 146 -13.86 -6.12 12.51
C ASN A 146 -12.72 -6.97 11.95
N THR A 147 -13.04 -8.16 11.46
CA THR A 147 -12.09 -8.99 10.73
C THR A 147 -11.52 -8.22 9.54
N SER A 148 -10.21 -7.98 9.60
CA SER A 148 -9.43 -7.30 8.58
C SER A 148 -8.40 -8.27 8.03
N ILE A 149 -8.19 -8.26 6.71
CA ILE A 149 -7.23 -9.18 6.07
C ILE A 149 -6.00 -8.40 5.62
N TYR A 150 -4.83 -8.99 5.85
CA TYR A 150 -3.53 -8.45 5.44
C TYR A 150 -2.73 -9.52 4.72
N LEU A 151 -1.71 -9.11 3.97
CA LEU A 151 -0.72 -10.02 3.39
C LEU A 151 0.61 -9.85 4.08
N LEU A 152 1.15 -10.96 4.60
CA LEU A 152 2.50 -11.06 5.10
C LEU A 152 3.42 -11.53 3.97
N ASP A 153 4.52 -10.81 3.69
CA ASP A 153 5.50 -11.22 2.67
C ASP A 153 6.51 -12.20 3.27
N SER A 154 6.44 -13.46 2.86
CA SER A 154 7.27 -14.55 3.36
C SER A 154 8.72 -14.50 2.86
N THR A 155 9.02 -13.72 1.82
CA THR A 155 10.38 -13.62 1.27
C THR A 155 11.36 -12.92 2.20
N THR A 156 10.84 -12.15 3.16
CA THR A 156 11.66 -11.36 4.07
C THR A 156 12.23 -12.18 5.23
N ILE A 157 11.65 -13.33 5.60
CA ILE A 157 12.08 -14.11 6.78
C ILE A 157 11.81 -15.61 6.59
N ALA A 158 12.86 -16.42 6.74
CA ALA A 158 12.80 -17.89 6.60
C ALA A 158 12.06 -18.63 7.73
N HIS A 159 11.62 -17.96 8.81
CA HIS A 159 11.15 -18.61 10.04
C HIS A 159 10.08 -17.81 10.82
N ASN A 160 9.08 -17.22 10.16
CA ASN A 160 7.98 -16.57 10.89
C ASN A 160 6.90 -17.59 11.32
N LEU A 161 6.07 -17.22 12.31
CA LEU A 161 5.03 -18.08 12.88
C LEU A 161 4.01 -18.59 11.87
N PHE A 162 3.79 -17.81 10.81
CA PHE A 162 2.82 -18.06 9.76
C PHE A 162 3.44 -18.76 8.54
N SER A 163 4.78 -18.90 8.52
CA SER A 163 5.51 -19.51 7.42
C SER A 163 5.13 -20.98 7.33
N THR A 164 4.36 -21.33 6.30
CA THR A 164 4.17 -22.74 5.96
C THR A 164 5.39 -23.22 5.17
N PRO A 165 5.73 -24.52 5.22
CA PRO A 165 6.81 -25.10 4.40
C PRO A 165 6.59 -24.96 2.88
N LYS A 166 5.45 -24.41 2.44
CA LYS A 166 5.04 -24.33 1.04
C LYS A 166 5.19 -22.91 0.51
N ASN A 167 5.84 -22.82 -0.64
CA ASN A 167 6.44 -21.64 -1.28
C ASN A 167 5.46 -20.54 -1.76
N SER A 168 4.50 -20.07 -0.94
CA SER A 168 3.75 -18.85 -1.29
C SER A 168 4.52 -17.62 -0.82
N ARG A 169 4.81 -16.68 -1.73
CA ARG A 169 5.43 -15.38 -1.42
C ARG A 169 4.61 -14.56 -0.43
N TYR A 170 3.28 -14.70 -0.46
CA TYR A 170 2.39 -14.01 0.46
C TYR A 170 1.56 -14.99 1.26
N ILE A 171 1.32 -14.63 2.52
CA ILE A 171 0.46 -15.36 3.46
C ILE A 171 -0.67 -14.43 3.89
N PRO A 172 -1.93 -14.71 3.54
CA PRO A 172 -3.05 -13.91 4.01
C PRO A 172 -3.31 -14.21 5.48
N ILE A 173 -3.37 -13.15 6.28
CA ILE A 173 -3.67 -13.23 7.71
C ILE A 173 -4.94 -12.44 8.00
N ALA A 174 -5.77 -12.96 8.90
CA ALA A 174 -6.97 -12.33 9.40
C ALA A 174 -6.70 -11.80 10.82
N ALA A 175 -6.93 -10.51 11.04
CA ALA A 175 -6.88 -9.87 12.35
C ALA A 175 -8.29 -9.47 12.79
N ASN A 176 -8.69 -9.91 13.97
CA ASN A 176 -9.91 -9.49 14.64
C ASN A 176 -9.57 -8.99 16.06
N ILE A 177 -10.58 -8.79 16.90
CA ILE A 177 -10.42 -8.13 18.21
C ILE A 177 -9.61 -8.98 19.20
N ASN A 178 -9.61 -10.30 18.99
CA ASN A 178 -9.03 -11.26 19.92
C ASN A 178 -7.94 -12.15 19.28
N SER A 179 -7.79 -12.19 17.96
CA SER A 179 -6.80 -13.04 17.31
C SER A 179 -6.26 -12.47 16.01
N ILE A 180 -5.02 -12.88 15.69
CA ILE A 180 -4.37 -12.70 14.39
C ILE A 180 -3.88 -14.07 13.93
N THR A 181 -4.53 -14.64 12.92
CA THR A 181 -4.29 -16.01 12.44
C THR A 181 -4.22 -16.03 10.92
N PRO A 182 -3.69 -17.09 10.27
CA PRO A 182 -3.88 -17.29 8.85
C PRO A 182 -5.36 -17.21 8.47
N MET A 183 -5.65 -16.59 7.33
CA MET A 183 -7.01 -16.54 6.79
C MET A 183 -7.43 -17.96 6.39
N ASN A 184 -8.65 -18.35 6.76
CA ASN A 184 -9.21 -19.61 6.30
C ASN A 184 -9.47 -19.56 4.78
N SER A 185 -8.77 -20.40 4.02
CA SER A 185 -8.83 -20.42 2.56
C SER A 185 -10.02 -21.15 1.97
N THR A 186 -10.84 -21.84 2.78
CA THR A 186 -11.93 -22.70 2.25
C THR A 186 -12.98 -21.94 1.42
N ASN A 187 -13.08 -20.63 1.60
CA ASN A 187 -14.08 -19.77 0.95
C ASN A 187 -13.46 -18.79 -0.06
N ILE A 188 -12.15 -18.89 -0.34
CA ILE A 188 -11.50 -18.04 -1.32
C ILE A 188 -11.60 -18.75 -2.67
N ASP A 189 -12.09 -18.04 -3.68
CA ASP A 189 -12.13 -18.51 -5.05
C ASP A 189 -10.92 -18.01 -5.84
N THR A 190 -10.66 -18.63 -6.99
CA THR A 190 -9.73 -18.05 -7.96
C THR A 190 -10.29 -16.73 -8.47
N GLY A 191 -9.46 -15.69 -8.51
CA GLY A 191 -9.88 -14.37 -8.99
C GLY A 191 -8.86 -13.27 -8.79
N THR A 192 -9.29 -12.04 -9.06
CA THR A 192 -8.55 -10.82 -8.74
C THR A 192 -9.12 -10.20 -7.47
N TYR A 193 -8.23 -9.83 -6.56
CA TYR A 193 -8.57 -9.27 -5.27
C TYR A 193 -7.84 -7.94 -5.05
N LEU A 194 -8.50 -7.04 -4.36
CA LEU A 194 -7.91 -5.85 -3.76
C LEU A 194 -7.62 -6.16 -2.31
N ILE A 195 -6.34 -6.13 -1.93
CA ILE A 195 -5.90 -6.37 -0.56
C ILE A 195 -5.05 -5.19 -0.10
N ASN A 196 -5.50 -4.46 0.92
CA ASN A 196 -4.86 -3.22 1.40
C ASN A 196 -4.51 -2.25 0.26
N ASN A 197 -5.50 -1.94 -0.59
CA ASN A 197 -5.34 -1.02 -1.71
C ASN A 197 -4.32 -1.46 -2.79
N LYS A 198 -3.91 -2.73 -2.81
CA LYS A 198 -3.03 -3.30 -3.85
C LYS A 198 -3.73 -4.49 -4.52
N LEU A 199 -3.50 -4.66 -5.82
CA LEU A 199 -4.10 -5.73 -6.61
C LEU A 199 -3.29 -7.02 -6.54
N TYR A 200 -4.01 -8.13 -6.39
CA TYR A 200 -3.44 -9.47 -6.38
C TYR A 200 -4.32 -10.42 -7.20
N SER A 201 -3.70 -11.39 -7.84
CA SER A 201 -4.38 -12.58 -8.35
C SER A 201 -4.22 -13.69 -7.33
N ILE A 202 -5.34 -14.31 -6.95
CA ILE A 202 -5.33 -15.53 -6.15
C ILE A 202 -5.73 -16.67 -7.08
N LYS A 203 -4.90 -17.70 -7.15
CA LYS A 203 -5.21 -18.95 -7.87
C LYS A 203 -5.33 -20.06 -6.85
N VAL A 204 -6.48 -20.72 -6.81
CA VAL A 204 -6.76 -21.79 -5.87
C VAL A 204 -6.69 -23.12 -6.60
N ASN A 205 -5.92 -24.06 -6.06
CA ASN A 205 -5.88 -25.43 -6.52
C ASN A 205 -6.98 -26.24 -5.84
N ASP A 206 -7.98 -26.66 -6.62
CA ASP A 206 -9.16 -27.37 -6.10
C ASP A 206 -8.83 -28.70 -5.40
N SER A 207 -7.71 -29.34 -5.76
CA SER A 207 -7.35 -30.67 -5.26
C SER A 207 -6.84 -30.66 -3.82
N ASN A 208 -6.14 -29.60 -3.42
CA ASN A 208 -5.50 -29.50 -2.10
C ASN A 208 -5.87 -28.22 -1.33
N LYS A 209 -6.71 -27.36 -1.92
CA LYS A 209 -7.13 -26.04 -1.39
C LYS A 209 -5.96 -25.12 -1.06
N GLU A 210 -4.81 -25.36 -1.69
CA GLU A 210 -3.68 -24.43 -1.68
C GLU A 210 -3.95 -23.31 -2.66
N PHE A 211 -3.34 -22.15 -2.41
CA PHE A 211 -3.45 -21.02 -3.32
C PHE A 211 -2.10 -20.32 -3.49
N THR A 212 -1.91 -19.74 -4.66
CA THR A 212 -0.80 -18.83 -4.95
C THR A 212 -1.34 -17.41 -5.05
N ILE A 213 -0.59 -16.45 -4.50
CA ILE A 213 -0.93 -15.03 -4.57
C ILE A 213 0.16 -14.33 -5.38
N ASP A 214 -0.24 -13.70 -6.48
CA ASP A 214 0.63 -12.94 -7.36
C ASP A 214 0.24 -11.46 -7.30
N LYS A 215 1.19 -10.53 -7.05
CA LYS A 215 0.93 -9.08 -7.14
C LYS A 215 0.65 -8.72 -8.60
N LEU A 216 -0.42 -7.98 -8.85
CA LEU A 216 -0.78 -7.50 -10.19
C LEU A 216 -0.40 -6.03 -10.34
N ILE A 217 -0.04 -5.64 -11.56
CA ILE A 217 0.34 -4.26 -11.91
C ILE A 217 -0.69 -3.59 -12.84
N SER A 218 -1.90 -4.13 -12.95
CA SER A 218 -2.90 -3.58 -13.87
C SER A 218 -3.40 -2.20 -13.43
N SER A 219 -3.55 -1.27 -14.38
CA SER A 219 -4.14 0.05 -14.18
C SER A 219 -5.61 0.11 -14.62
N GLY A 220 -6.28 1.23 -14.33
CA GLY A 220 -7.65 1.53 -14.76
C GLY A 220 -8.67 1.52 -13.62
N ILE A 221 -9.89 1.97 -13.93
CA ILE A 221 -11.03 1.94 -13.00
C ILE A 221 -11.61 0.52 -12.89
N LYS A 222 -11.90 0.11 -11.66
CA LYS A 222 -12.40 -1.23 -11.32
C LYS A 222 -13.47 -1.12 -10.23
N ALA A 223 -14.37 -2.10 -10.19
CA ALA A 223 -15.37 -2.25 -9.13
C ALA A 223 -15.03 -3.47 -8.29
N PHE A 224 -15.11 -3.33 -6.97
CA PHE A 224 -14.80 -4.40 -6.03
C PHE A 224 -15.94 -4.60 -5.04
N HIS A 225 -16.26 -5.86 -4.77
CA HIS A 225 -17.17 -6.27 -3.70
C HIS A 225 -16.37 -6.55 -2.43
N VAL A 226 -16.63 -5.80 -1.35
CA VAL A 226 -15.94 -5.93 -0.07
C VAL A 226 -16.46 -7.16 0.67
N GLU A 227 -15.59 -8.13 0.90
CA GLU A 227 -15.89 -9.33 1.69
C GLU A 227 -15.48 -9.13 3.15
N TYR A 228 -14.31 -8.53 3.38
CA TYR A 228 -13.79 -8.16 4.69
C TYR A 228 -13.11 -6.79 4.65
N VAL A 229 -12.82 -6.20 5.81
CA VAL A 229 -12.06 -4.95 5.85
C VAL A 229 -10.68 -5.19 5.23
N GLY A 230 -10.30 -4.37 4.25
CA GLY A 230 -9.04 -4.53 3.52
C GLY A 230 -9.00 -5.68 2.50
N PHE A 231 -10.10 -6.40 2.27
CA PHE A 231 -10.19 -7.51 1.31
C PHE A 231 -11.45 -7.42 0.46
N ALA A 232 -11.28 -7.22 -0.84
CA ALA A 232 -12.40 -7.10 -1.76
C ALA A 232 -12.13 -7.87 -3.06
N ARG A 233 -13.17 -8.50 -3.61
CA ARG A 233 -13.12 -9.27 -4.85
C ARG A 233 -13.49 -8.40 -6.04
N LEU A 234 -12.75 -8.53 -7.15
CA LEU A 234 -13.06 -7.82 -8.39
C LEU A 234 -14.44 -8.27 -8.92
N ILE A 235 -15.23 -7.30 -9.38
CA ILE A 235 -16.46 -7.55 -10.14
C ILE A 235 -16.11 -7.42 -11.63
N ASP A 236 -16.19 -8.52 -12.35
CA ASP A 236 -15.91 -8.60 -13.79
C ASP A 236 -17.15 -8.93 -14.63
N ASP A 237 -18.21 -9.50 -14.02
CA ASP A 237 -19.49 -9.75 -14.67
C ASP A 237 -20.57 -8.73 -14.26
N PHE A 238 -20.88 -7.82 -15.18
CA PHE A 238 -21.95 -6.82 -15.04
C PHE A 238 -23.28 -7.26 -15.69
N SER A 239 -23.34 -8.50 -16.19
CA SER A 239 -24.53 -9.08 -16.80
C SER A 239 -25.52 -9.67 -15.79
N ILE A 240 -25.17 -9.67 -14.50
CA ILE A 240 -25.98 -10.17 -13.40
C ILE A 240 -26.72 -9.05 -12.66
N ASP A 241 -27.85 -9.43 -12.07
CA ASP A 241 -28.69 -8.54 -11.26
C ASP A 241 -28.16 -8.48 -9.84
N PHE A 242 -27.56 -7.34 -9.49
CA PHE A 242 -27.03 -7.11 -8.16
C PHE A 242 -28.15 -6.77 -7.17
N SER A 243 -28.15 -7.45 -6.02
CA SER A 243 -29.02 -7.11 -4.90
C SER A 243 -28.59 -5.78 -4.26
N LYS A 244 -29.50 -5.12 -3.54
CA LYS A 244 -29.17 -3.91 -2.76
C LYS A 244 -28.08 -4.17 -1.73
N GLU A 245 -28.09 -5.35 -1.09
CA GLU A 245 -27.05 -5.74 -0.14
C GLU A 245 -25.69 -5.85 -0.84
N TYR A 246 -25.65 -6.51 -2.00
CA TYR A 246 -24.41 -6.66 -2.76
C TYR A 246 -23.83 -5.29 -3.14
N LEU A 247 -24.65 -4.40 -3.68
CA LEU A 247 -24.27 -3.03 -4.05
C LEU A 247 -23.80 -2.20 -2.84
N SER A 248 -24.43 -2.38 -1.68
CA SER A 248 -24.04 -1.71 -0.43
C SER A 248 -22.65 -2.09 0.08
N LYS A 249 -22.06 -3.16 -0.48
CA LYS A 249 -20.67 -3.60 -0.25
C LYS A 249 -19.78 -3.41 -1.48
N THR A 250 -20.28 -2.78 -2.53
CA THR A 250 -19.51 -2.51 -3.76
C THR A 250 -18.91 -1.11 -3.73
N LEU A 251 -17.63 -1.01 -4.08
CA LEU A 251 -16.84 0.22 -4.14
C LEU A 251 -16.15 0.34 -5.50
N LEU A 252 -15.90 1.57 -5.95
CA LEU A 252 -15.08 1.85 -7.13
C LEU A 252 -13.67 2.25 -6.72
N TYR A 253 -12.69 1.83 -7.52
CA TYR A 253 -11.28 2.09 -7.30
C TYR A 253 -10.58 2.40 -8.61
N ILE A 254 -9.81 3.48 -8.64
CA ILE A 254 -8.88 3.76 -9.74
C ILE A 254 -7.51 3.17 -9.39
N CYS A 255 -7.03 2.27 -10.24
CA CYS A 255 -5.76 1.60 -10.04
C CYS A 255 -4.69 2.16 -10.98
N GLN A 256 -3.48 2.34 -10.46
CA GLN A 256 -2.27 2.73 -11.17
C GLN A 256 -1.18 1.74 -10.77
N ASN A 257 -0.70 0.96 -11.74
CA ASN A 257 0.37 -0.01 -11.56
C ASN A 257 0.13 -0.97 -10.38
N GLY A 258 -1.13 -1.42 -10.22
CA GLY A 258 -1.54 -2.33 -9.16
C GLY A 258 -1.90 -1.68 -7.83
N ARG A 259 -1.61 -0.39 -7.62
CA ARG A 259 -2.04 0.36 -6.44
C ARG A 259 -3.34 1.07 -6.73
N CYS A 260 -4.32 0.98 -5.84
CA CYS A 260 -5.66 1.50 -6.08
C CYS A 260 -6.10 2.49 -5.02
N THR A 261 -6.75 3.56 -5.47
CA THR A 261 -7.37 4.55 -4.60
C THR A 261 -8.88 4.49 -4.79
N SER A 262 -9.64 4.47 -3.69
CA SER A 262 -11.11 4.49 -3.79
C SER A 262 -11.57 5.78 -4.45
N THR A 263 -12.62 5.68 -5.27
CA THR A 263 -13.19 6.84 -5.96
C THR A 263 -14.71 6.78 -6.01
N SER A 264 -15.31 7.92 -6.36
CA SER A 264 -16.72 8.02 -6.67
C SER A 264 -16.97 7.86 -8.17
N GLY A 265 -18.21 7.55 -8.53
CA GLY A 265 -18.58 7.36 -9.92
C GLY A 265 -19.89 6.63 -10.11
N PHE A 266 -19.99 5.90 -11.21
CA PHE A 266 -21.20 5.23 -11.65
C PHE A 266 -20.91 3.81 -12.12
N LEU A 267 -21.82 2.90 -11.81
CA LEU A 267 -21.76 1.50 -12.21
C LEU A 267 -23.04 1.11 -12.95
N LYS A 268 -22.87 0.62 -14.18
CA LYS A 268 -23.92 0.11 -15.06
C LYS A 268 -23.94 -1.41 -14.98
N TYR A 269 -25.12 -1.98 -14.80
CA TYR A 269 -25.31 -3.43 -14.70
C TYR A 269 -26.69 -3.86 -15.23
N LYS A 270 -26.87 -5.15 -15.46
CA LYS A 270 -28.14 -5.71 -15.92
C LYS A 270 -29.03 -6.10 -14.74
N SER A 271 -30.27 -5.62 -14.72
CA SER A 271 -31.31 -6.03 -13.78
C SER A 271 -32.37 -6.90 -14.45
N LYS A 272 -32.87 -7.93 -13.75
CA LYS A 272 -33.90 -8.82 -14.27
C LYS A 272 -35.24 -8.10 -14.52
N ILE A 273 -35.53 -7.05 -13.75
CA ILE A 273 -36.83 -6.37 -13.75
C ILE A 273 -36.88 -5.24 -14.79
N SER A 274 -35.84 -4.41 -14.87
CA SER A 274 -35.85 -3.17 -15.67
C SER A 274 -34.82 -3.12 -16.79
N GLY A 275 -34.17 -4.24 -17.11
CA GLY A 275 -33.15 -4.29 -18.18
C GLY A 275 -31.79 -3.79 -17.72
N THR A 276 -31.36 -2.60 -18.11
CA THR A 276 -30.06 -2.03 -17.68
C THR A 276 -30.29 -0.93 -16.66
N LYS A 277 -29.51 -0.93 -15.57
CA LYS A 277 -29.55 0.08 -14.51
C LYS A 277 -28.20 0.76 -14.37
N VAL A 278 -28.22 1.96 -13.79
CA VAL A 278 -27.04 2.70 -13.37
C VAL A 278 -27.21 3.09 -11.91
N VAL A 279 -26.18 2.84 -11.10
CA VAL A 279 -26.11 3.27 -9.71
C VAL A 279 -24.96 4.25 -9.53
N ILE A 280 -25.13 5.19 -8.60
CA ILE A 280 -24.04 6.05 -8.14
C ILE A 280 -23.31 5.39 -6.97
N CYS A 281 -21.98 5.54 -6.99
CA CYS A 281 -21.09 5.08 -5.94
C CYS A 281 -20.35 6.30 -5.39
N MET A 282 -20.65 6.70 -4.15
CA MET A 282 -19.96 7.77 -3.43
C MET A 282 -19.40 7.15 -2.15
N GLY A 283 -18.34 6.36 -2.29
CA GLY A 283 -18.08 5.25 -1.39
C GLY A 283 -18.88 4.04 -1.89
N TYR A 284 -19.78 3.51 -1.08
CA TYR A 284 -20.63 2.37 -1.48
C TYR A 284 -21.61 2.73 -2.59
N CYS A 285 -21.94 1.75 -3.44
CA CYS A 285 -22.94 1.90 -4.48
C CYS A 285 -24.35 1.73 -3.90
N ILE A 286 -25.10 2.83 -3.73
CA ILE A 286 -26.34 2.80 -2.91
C ILE A 286 -27.59 3.34 -3.61
N SER A 287 -27.46 4.18 -4.63
CA SER A 287 -28.61 4.88 -5.21
C SER A 287 -28.71 4.67 -6.72
N GLU A 288 -29.82 4.06 -7.15
CA GLU A 288 -30.18 3.99 -8.56
C GLU A 288 -30.38 5.42 -9.11
N GLN A 289 -29.83 5.68 -10.29
CA GLN A 289 -30.04 6.93 -11.01
C GLN A 289 -31.33 6.79 -11.83
N ASP A 290 -32.35 7.56 -11.49
CA ASP A 290 -33.57 7.65 -12.29
C ASP A 290 -33.37 8.66 -13.44
N PRO A 291 -33.32 8.22 -14.70
CA PRO A 291 -33.17 9.14 -15.84
C PRO A 291 -34.35 10.11 -15.99
N ASN A 292 -35.52 9.82 -15.42
CA ASN A 292 -36.66 10.74 -15.45
C ASN A 292 -36.49 11.94 -14.49
N SER A 293 -35.56 11.84 -13.53
CA SER A 293 -35.32 12.90 -12.56
C SER A 293 -34.55 14.10 -13.14
N TRP A 294 -33.95 13.96 -14.33
CA TRP A 294 -33.30 15.05 -15.07
C TRP A 294 -33.34 14.75 -16.57
N ASN A 295 -34.24 15.42 -17.29
CA ASN A 295 -34.50 15.17 -18.71
C ASN A 295 -33.58 15.94 -19.68
N LYS A 296 -32.59 16.69 -19.16
CA LYS A 296 -31.69 17.54 -19.93
C LYS A 296 -30.28 17.49 -19.34
N CYS A 297 -29.27 17.65 -20.20
CA CYS A 297 -27.93 17.95 -19.75
C CYS A 297 -27.81 19.47 -19.57
N ASP A 298 -27.84 19.89 -18.32
CA ASP A 298 -27.72 21.28 -17.89
C ASP A 298 -26.87 21.33 -16.60
N SER A 299 -26.86 22.48 -15.92
CA SER A 299 -26.11 22.64 -14.67
C SER A 299 -26.57 21.70 -13.54
N ILE A 300 -27.84 21.26 -13.53
CA ILE A 300 -28.41 20.33 -12.54
C ILE A 300 -28.08 18.88 -12.91
N GLY A 301 -28.05 18.59 -14.21
CA GLY A 301 -27.65 17.29 -14.77
C GLY A 301 -26.13 17.05 -14.74
N LYS A 302 -25.31 18.11 -14.58
CA LYS A 302 -23.85 18.05 -14.63
C LYS A 302 -23.29 16.91 -13.76
N ASN A 303 -22.38 16.14 -14.35
CA ASN A 303 -21.68 14.98 -13.79
C ASN A 303 -22.57 13.81 -13.36
N LYS A 304 -23.82 13.77 -13.80
CA LYS A 304 -24.69 12.59 -13.61
C LYS A 304 -24.61 11.69 -14.82
N ALA A 305 -24.59 10.38 -14.56
CA ALA A 305 -24.63 9.35 -15.60
C ALA A 305 -25.92 8.54 -15.55
N PHE A 306 -26.34 8.04 -16.71
CA PHE A 306 -27.57 7.27 -16.88
C PHE A 306 -27.48 6.34 -18.08
N TYR A 307 -28.38 5.37 -18.13
CA TYR A 307 -28.56 4.54 -19.32
C TYR A 307 -29.73 5.06 -20.15
N ASN A 308 -29.43 5.51 -21.37
CA ASN A 308 -30.40 5.96 -22.34
C ASN A 308 -31.01 4.74 -23.07
N HIS A 309 -32.15 4.25 -22.59
CA HIS A 309 -32.80 3.06 -23.13
C HIS A 309 -33.20 3.20 -24.61
N SER A 310 -33.62 4.41 -25.04
CA SER A 310 -34.03 4.65 -26.43
C SER A 310 -32.85 4.53 -27.42
N LYS A 311 -31.65 4.90 -26.98
CA LYS A 311 -30.42 4.80 -27.79
C LYS A 311 -29.57 3.57 -27.47
N SER A 312 -29.88 2.85 -26.38
CA SER A 312 -29.05 1.80 -25.80
C SER A 312 -27.61 2.26 -25.54
N THR A 313 -27.47 3.42 -24.88
CA THR A 313 -26.18 4.05 -24.60
C THR A 313 -26.02 4.38 -23.13
N PHE A 314 -24.83 4.15 -22.58
CA PHE A 314 -24.45 4.68 -21.28
C PHE A 314 -23.86 6.08 -21.49
N GLU A 315 -24.43 7.09 -20.83
CA GLU A 315 -24.11 8.50 -21.08
C GLU A 315 -23.85 9.23 -19.76
N ILE A 316 -22.97 10.24 -19.79
CA ILE A 316 -22.71 11.18 -18.70
C ILE A 316 -22.91 12.62 -19.18
N CYS A 317 -23.58 13.45 -18.39
CA CYS A 317 -23.69 14.89 -18.66
C CYS A 317 -22.43 15.60 -18.16
N VAL A 318 -21.79 16.38 -19.01
CA VAL A 318 -20.57 17.13 -18.65
C VAL A 318 -20.66 18.57 -19.11
N ASN A 319 -19.87 19.43 -18.47
CA ASN A 319 -19.64 20.77 -18.94
C ASN A 319 -18.46 20.76 -19.92
N ALA A 320 -18.74 20.67 -21.22
CA ALA A 320 -17.78 20.79 -22.30
C ALA A 320 -17.59 22.25 -22.74
N GLY A 321 -17.80 23.20 -21.83
CA GLY A 321 -17.54 24.62 -22.02
C GLY A 321 -16.05 24.94 -21.99
N ASP A 322 -15.75 26.23 -21.94
CA ASP A 322 -14.40 26.78 -21.85
C ASP A 322 -14.32 27.84 -20.74
N ASN A 323 -13.19 28.52 -20.63
CA ASN A 323 -13.00 29.57 -19.62
C ASN A 323 -14.00 30.74 -19.76
N SER A 324 -14.65 30.91 -20.91
CA SER A 324 -15.58 32.00 -21.19
C SER A 324 -17.06 31.61 -21.05
N SER A 325 -17.40 30.33 -21.20
CA SER A 325 -18.79 29.89 -21.24
C SER A 325 -18.99 28.44 -20.79
N ASP A 326 -20.10 28.19 -20.08
CA ASP A 326 -20.53 26.83 -19.77
C ASP A 326 -21.32 26.24 -20.94
N ARG A 327 -21.01 25.00 -21.32
CA ARG A 327 -21.71 24.26 -22.37
C ARG A 327 -21.94 22.83 -21.92
N PHE A 328 -23.20 22.47 -21.69
CA PHE A 328 -23.56 21.13 -21.19
C PHE A 328 -23.90 20.19 -22.34
N GLU A 329 -23.28 19.01 -22.35
CA GLU A 329 -23.58 17.96 -23.33
C GLU A 329 -23.46 16.54 -22.76
N PHE A 330 -24.18 15.61 -23.39
CA PHE A 330 -24.06 14.19 -23.07
C PHE A 330 -22.89 13.57 -23.81
N LYS A 331 -21.97 12.95 -23.05
CA LYS A 331 -20.90 12.11 -23.59
C LYS A 331 -21.27 10.64 -23.46
N LYS A 332 -21.21 9.93 -24.58
CA LYS A 332 -21.43 8.47 -24.63
C LYS A 332 -20.17 7.74 -24.17
N ILE A 333 -20.36 6.72 -23.33
CA ILE A 333 -19.31 5.77 -22.96
C ILE A 333 -19.26 4.67 -24.02
N LYS A 334 -18.10 4.52 -24.66
CA LYS A 334 -17.85 3.47 -25.65
C LYS A 334 -17.26 2.24 -24.95
N ALA A 335 -17.74 1.05 -25.32
CA ALA A 335 -17.07 -0.20 -24.95
C ALA A 335 -15.77 -0.36 -25.75
N ASP A 336 -14.96 -1.34 -25.34
CA ASP A 336 -13.67 -1.75 -25.93
C ASP A 336 -12.55 -0.69 -25.89
N THR A 337 -12.80 0.44 -25.24
CA THR A 337 -11.86 1.55 -25.09
C THR A 337 -12.01 2.20 -23.73
N ILE A 338 -10.93 2.80 -23.22
CA ILE A 338 -10.99 3.68 -22.06
C ILE A 338 -11.47 5.04 -22.55
N ASN A 339 -12.51 5.58 -21.91
CA ASN A 339 -13.01 6.92 -22.22
C ASN A 339 -12.47 7.90 -21.18
N TYR A 340 -11.77 8.94 -21.62
CA TYR A 340 -11.36 10.08 -20.80
C TYR A 340 -12.33 11.24 -21.07
N ILE A 341 -12.98 11.72 -20.01
CA ILE A 341 -14.08 12.65 -20.14
C ILE A 341 -13.85 13.81 -19.19
N LEU A 342 -13.52 14.96 -19.77
CA LEU A 342 -13.32 16.21 -19.04
C LEU A 342 -14.66 16.94 -18.86
N SER A 343 -14.88 17.46 -17.66
CA SER A 343 -16.02 18.31 -17.32
C SER A 343 -15.50 19.56 -16.60
N LEU A 344 -15.68 20.73 -17.19
CA LEU A 344 -15.29 22.00 -16.58
C LEU A 344 -16.10 22.25 -15.31
N ARG A 345 -15.44 22.59 -14.19
CA ARG A 345 -16.17 22.81 -12.92
C ARG A 345 -17.15 23.97 -13.03
N SER A 346 -16.72 25.07 -13.62
CA SER A 346 -17.52 26.26 -13.92
C SER A 346 -16.76 27.17 -14.88
N SER A 347 -17.48 27.94 -15.69
CA SER A 347 -16.94 29.06 -16.46
C SER A 347 -16.06 29.98 -15.60
N GLY A 348 -15.00 30.53 -16.22
CA GLY A 348 -14.01 31.37 -15.54
C GLY A 348 -12.97 30.62 -14.69
N LYS A 349 -12.98 29.28 -14.65
CA LYS A 349 -11.98 28.47 -13.95
C LYS A 349 -11.21 27.57 -14.91
N THR A 350 -9.98 27.23 -14.57
CA THR A 350 -9.14 26.24 -15.27
C THR A 350 -9.12 24.88 -14.55
N GLU A 351 -10.20 24.57 -13.83
CA GLU A 351 -10.35 23.36 -13.03
C GLU A 351 -11.34 22.39 -13.70
N TYR A 352 -10.92 21.14 -13.86
CA TYR A 352 -11.67 20.10 -14.55
C TYR A 352 -11.96 18.92 -13.63
N GLU A 353 -13.11 18.28 -13.80
CA GLU A 353 -13.40 16.95 -13.26
C GLU A 353 -13.10 15.94 -14.38
N LEU A 354 -12.11 15.07 -14.18
CA LEU A 354 -11.75 14.03 -15.15
C LEU A 354 -12.41 12.69 -14.78
N PHE A 355 -13.36 12.25 -15.59
CA PHE A 355 -13.96 10.94 -15.48
C PHE A 355 -13.28 9.94 -16.42
N VAL A 356 -13.02 8.73 -15.93
CA VAL A 356 -12.39 7.63 -16.68
C VAL A 356 -13.30 6.42 -16.67
N SER A 357 -13.49 5.79 -17.81
CA SER A 357 -14.26 4.54 -17.90
C SER A 357 -13.39 3.29 -17.85
N ASP A 358 -14.00 2.15 -17.52
CA ASP A 358 -13.36 0.86 -17.79
C ASP A 358 -13.45 0.52 -19.29
N LYS A 359 -12.64 -0.44 -19.74
CA LYS A 359 -12.69 -0.92 -21.14
C LYS A 359 -14.02 -1.58 -21.49
N GLY A 360 -14.75 -2.15 -20.52
CA GLY A 360 -16.08 -2.71 -20.74
C GLY A 360 -17.19 -1.66 -20.89
N GLY A 361 -16.91 -0.39 -20.57
CA GLY A 361 -17.89 0.69 -20.60
C GLY A 361 -19.03 0.48 -19.61
N ASN A 362 -18.78 -0.18 -18.48
CA ASN A 362 -19.73 -0.44 -17.40
C ASN A 362 -19.49 0.46 -16.18
N ILE A 363 -18.30 1.01 -16.03
CA ILE A 363 -17.90 1.83 -14.90
C ILE A 363 -17.45 3.19 -15.44
N ILE A 364 -17.82 4.26 -14.73
CA ILE A 364 -17.21 5.58 -14.86
C ILE A 364 -16.72 5.96 -13.46
N GLY A 365 -15.45 6.27 -13.30
CA GLY A 365 -14.90 6.76 -12.03
C GLY A 365 -14.34 8.16 -12.17
N LEU A 366 -14.42 8.95 -11.11
CA LEU A 366 -13.75 10.24 -11.02
C LEU A 366 -12.27 10.02 -10.70
N THR A 367 -11.39 10.79 -11.31
CA THR A 367 -9.95 10.65 -11.13
C THR A 367 -9.43 11.54 -10.01
N THR A 368 -8.52 11.04 -9.19
CA THR A 368 -7.85 11.80 -8.11
C THR A 368 -6.40 11.34 -7.97
N GLY A 369 -5.47 12.25 -7.69
CA GLY A 369 -4.05 11.91 -7.45
C GLY A 369 -3.33 11.29 -8.65
N SER A 370 -3.44 11.90 -9.82
CA SER A 370 -3.04 11.29 -11.10
C SER A 370 -2.45 12.33 -12.05
N ASN A 371 -1.63 11.88 -12.99
CA ASN A 371 -1.03 12.74 -14.03
C ASN A 371 -1.29 12.16 -15.42
N TYR A 372 -1.60 13.04 -16.37
CA TYR A 372 -1.93 12.71 -17.76
C TYR A 372 -1.28 13.69 -18.72
N LEU A 373 -0.95 13.19 -19.91
CA LEU A 373 -0.64 14.01 -21.07
C LEU A 373 -1.82 13.95 -22.04
N MET A 374 -2.57 15.04 -22.16
CA MET A 374 -3.72 15.12 -23.08
C MET A 374 -3.97 16.56 -23.52
N ASP A 375 -4.55 16.74 -24.70
CA ASP A 375 -5.04 18.03 -25.18
C ASP A 375 -6.35 18.38 -24.46
N VAL A 376 -6.30 19.35 -23.54
CA VAL A 376 -7.42 19.68 -22.64
C VAL A 376 -8.36 20.71 -23.26
N ASP A 377 -7.85 21.63 -24.07
CA ASP A 377 -8.60 22.75 -24.65
C ASP A 377 -8.90 22.59 -26.15
N GLY A 378 -8.34 21.57 -26.79
CA GLY A 378 -8.58 21.21 -28.19
C GLY A 378 -7.72 22.00 -29.18
N ASP A 379 -6.63 22.62 -28.75
CA ASP A 379 -5.72 23.37 -29.61
C ASP A 379 -4.71 22.49 -30.38
N GLY A 380 -4.67 21.19 -30.08
CA GLY A 380 -3.77 20.20 -30.66
C GLY A 380 -2.40 20.12 -29.95
N VAL A 381 -2.19 20.89 -28.89
CA VAL A 381 -1.02 20.82 -28.00
C VAL A 381 -1.37 19.93 -26.81
N VAL A 382 -0.41 19.10 -26.42
CA VAL A 382 -0.60 18.18 -25.30
C VAL A 382 -0.26 18.90 -23.99
N ASP A 383 -1.24 18.96 -23.09
CA ASP A 383 -1.09 19.53 -21.77
C ASP A 383 -0.72 18.49 -20.72
N MET A 384 -0.01 18.92 -19.68
CA MET A 384 0.12 18.17 -18.44
C MET A 384 -1.07 18.45 -17.53
N LEU A 385 -1.99 17.49 -17.45
CA LEU A 385 -3.15 17.54 -16.57
C LEU A 385 -2.85 16.77 -15.27
N THR A 386 -2.84 17.47 -14.14
CA THR A 386 -2.65 16.87 -12.81
C THR A 386 -3.94 16.91 -12.02
N CYS A 387 -4.45 15.74 -11.64
CA CYS A 387 -5.56 15.58 -10.70
C CYS A 387 -5.01 15.57 -9.27
N LEU A 388 -5.44 16.54 -8.46
CA LEU A 388 -4.89 16.72 -7.12
C LEU A 388 -5.30 15.58 -6.18
N GLN A 389 -4.39 15.16 -5.30
CA GLN A 389 -4.69 14.15 -4.28
C GLN A 389 -5.74 14.69 -3.30
N ASN A 390 -6.70 13.84 -2.91
CA ASN A 390 -7.82 14.20 -2.02
C ASN A 390 -8.73 15.32 -2.55
N SER A 391 -8.65 15.61 -3.83
CA SER A 391 -9.51 16.57 -4.50
C SER A 391 -10.26 15.89 -5.64
N ASN A 392 -11.41 16.43 -5.98
CA ASN A 392 -12.25 15.92 -7.06
C ASN A 392 -11.99 16.63 -8.40
N PHE A 393 -10.87 17.38 -8.51
CA PHE A 393 -10.56 18.15 -9.71
C PHE A 393 -9.08 18.06 -10.11
N CYS A 394 -8.85 18.42 -11.36
CA CYS A 394 -7.60 18.43 -12.08
C CYS A 394 -7.33 19.83 -12.63
N ILE A 395 -6.05 20.15 -12.80
CA ILE A 395 -5.59 21.43 -13.34
C ILE A 395 -4.54 21.18 -14.41
N VAL A 396 -4.55 22.03 -15.44
CA VAL A 396 -3.43 22.10 -16.38
C VAL A 396 -2.26 22.77 -15.66
N LYS A 397 -1.15 22.05 -15.53
CA LYS A 397 0.04 22.57 -14.88
C LYS A 397 0.85 23.43 -15.84
N PRO A 398 1.29 24.63 -15.43
CA PRO A 398 2.27 25.38 -16.21
C PRO A 398 3.54 24.55 -16.40
N LEU A 399 3.97 24.37 -17.64
CA LEU A 399 5.17 23.58 -17.97
C LEU A 399 6.41 24.14 -17.27
N SER A 400 6.51 25.47 -17.12
CA SER A 400 7.64 26.15 -16.45
C SER A 400 7.85 25.78 -14.98
N LEU A 401 6.85 25.18 -14.32
CA LEU A 401 6.91 24.74 -12.93
C LEU A 401 6.90 23.21 -12.81
N THR A 402 6.90 22.50 -13.94
CA THR A 402 6.72 21.05 -13.99
C THR A 402 7.97 20.42 -14.57
N THR A 403 8.77 19.79 -13.70
CA THR A 403 10.05 19.18 -14.09
C THR A 403 10.22 17.80 -13.47
N GLY A 404 10.99 16.95 -14.14
CA GLY A 404 11.27 15.57 -13.74
C GLY A 404 10.23 14.58 -14.25
N TYR A 405 10.09 13.46 -13.56
CA TYR A 405 9.32 12.29 -14.01
C TYR A 405 8.05 12.06 -13.19
N PHE A 406 6.92 11.84 -13.85
CA PHE A 406 5.62 11.61 -13.23
C PHE A 406 5.03 10.26 -13.69
N ILE A 407 4.27 9.59 -12.84
CA ILE A 407 3.55 8.36 -13.25
C ILE A 407 2.54 8.70 -14.34
N ASN A 408 2.64 8.05 -15.50
CA ASN A 408 1.66 8.21 -16.57
C ASN A 408 0.40 7.40 -16.25
N SER A 409 -0.69 8.08 -15.93
CA SER A 409 -1.95 7.40 -15.55
C SER A 409 -2.77 6.92 -16.75
N ASP A 410 -2.42 7.33 -17.97
CA ASP A 410 -3.06 6.87 -19.21
C ASP A 410 -2.40 5.60 -19.78
N SER A 411 -1.14 5.34 -19.42
CA SER A 411 -0.41 4.23 -20.06
C SER A 411 -0.93 2.86 -19.62
N ASN A 412 -0.97 1.94 -20.59
CA ASN A 412 -1.14 0.51 -20.32
C ASN A 412 0.19 -0.18 -19.99
N ASN A 413 1.34 0.47 -20.25
CA ASN A 413 2.66 -0.02 -19.88
C ASN A 413 3.02 0.52 -18.51
N GLY A 414 3.32 -0.38 -17.57
CA GLY A 414 3.58 0.01 -16.17
C GLY A 414 4.85 0.84 -15.97
N ASN A 415 5.72 0.90 -16.98
CA ASN A 415 7.00 1.60 -16.99
C ASN A 415 6.99 2.89 -17.81
N ASP A 416 5.86 3.30 -18.36
CA ASP A 416 5.76 4.59 -19.04
C ASP A 416 5.59 5.70 -18.00
N LEU A 417 6.53 6.65 -18.01
CA LEU A 417 6.52 7.87 -17.22
C LEU A 417 6.30 9.07 -18.12
N ILE A 418 5.81 10.17 -17.54
CA ILE A 418 5.77 11.48 -18.18
C ILE A 418 7.03 12.23 -17.74
N TYR A 419 7.94 12.50 -18.66
CA TYR A 419 9.11 13.33 -18.40
C TYR A 419 8.84 14.78 -18.82
N CYS A 420 9.09 15.73 -17.93
CA CYS A 420 8.97 17.17 -18.19
C CYS A 420 10.29 17.89 -17.92
N ASN A 421 10.69 18.80 -18.81
CA ASN A 421 11.94 19.57 -18.71
C ASN A 421 11.73 21.07 -18.43
N GLY A 422 10.53 21.47 -18.03
CA GLY A 422 10.16 22.87 -17.83
C GLY A 422 9.58 23.57 -19.07
N ASN A 423 9.79 23.01 -20.26
CA ASN A 423 9.32 23.60 -21.53
C ASN A 423 8.35 22.67 -22.28
N SER A 424 8.54 21.36 -22.14
CA SER A 424 7.73 20.32 -22.78
C SER A 424 7.63 19.11 -21.86
N CYS A 425 6.59 18.29 -22.09
CA CYS A 425 6.46 16.98 -21.48
C CYS A 425 6.27 15.91 -22.57
N GLU A 426 6.83 14.72 -22.34
CA GLU A 426 6.70 13.57 -23.25
C GLU A 426 6.61 12.26 -22.46
N VAL A 427 6.04 11.24 -23.07
CA VAL A 427 6.04 9.89 -22.48
C VAL A 427 7.37 9.21 -22.76
N GLN A 428 8.04 8.73 -21.71
CA GLN A 428 9.27 7.95 -21.78
C GLN A 428 9.07 6.61 -21.09
N THR A 429 9.48 5.52 -21.73
CA THR A 429 9.50 4.18 -21.12
C THR A 429 10.79 4.02 -20.33
N GLU A 430 10.66 3.73 -19.04
CA GLU A 430 11.76 3.82 -18.08
C GLU A 430 11.85 2.59 -17.19
N ASN A 431 13.04 1.99 -17.10
CA ASN A 431 13.27 0.77 -16.33
C ASN A 431 14.49 0.92 -15.42
N HIS A 432 14.58 0.03 -14.43
CA HIS A 432 15.77 -0.17 -13.59
C HIS A 432 16.37 1.13 -13.01
N GLY A 433 15.55 1.87 -12.27
CA GLY A 433 15.96 3.18 -11.77
C GLY A 433 15.06 3.80 -10.71
N TYR A 434 15.57 4.88 -10.12
CA TYR A 434 14.79 5.84 -9.37
C TYR A 434 14.61 7.11 -10.18
N PHE A 435 13.45 7.74 -10.03
CA PHE A 435 13.06 8.94 -10.76
C PHE A 435 12.40 9.91 -9.79
N ILE A 436 12.68 11.20 -9.92
CA ILE A 436 12.15 12.25 -9.06
C ILE A 436 11.50 13.36 -9.86
N ASN A 437 10.69 14.18 -9.20
CA ASN A 437 10.07 15.34 -9.83
C ASN A 437 9.90 16.53 -8.89
N SER A 438 9.45 17.64 -9.47
CA SER A 438 9.21 18.90 -8.77
C SER A 438 8.11 18.86 -7.70
N ASN A 439 7.29 17.80 -7.63
CA ASN A 439 6.27 17.63 -6.58
C ASN A 439 6.82 17.00 -5.29
N GLY A 440 8.10 16.62 -5.24
CA GLY A 440 8.62 15.91 -4.06
C GLY A 440 8.35 14.40 -4.11
N GLU A 441 8.03 13.85 -5.28
CA GLU A 441 7.72 12.43 -5.47
C GLU A 441 8.97 11.63 -5.87
N ILE A 442 9.06 10.39 -5.39
CA ILE A 442 10.07 9.42 -5.80
C ILE A 442 9.36 8.23 -6.43
N ILE A 443 9.74 7.91 -7.66
CA ILE A 443 9.23 6.79 -8.43
C ILE A 443 10.34 5.77 -8.56
N ARG A 444 10.04 4.52 -8.23
CA ARG A 444 10.95 3.38 -8.40
C ARG A 444 10.48 2.53 -9.57
N CYS A 445 11.33 2.35 -10.57
CA CYS A 445 11.09 1.45 -11.70
C CYS A 445 12.03 0.25 -11.62
N HIS A 446 11.47 -0.94 -11.79
CA HIS A 446 12.21 -2.20 -11.85
C HIS A 446 11.50 -3.12 -12.84
N ALA A 447 12.28 -3.89 -13.62
CA ALA A 447 11.76 -4.64 -14.75
C ALA A 447 10.84 -3.80 -15.64
N SER A 448 9.56 -4.14 -15.74
CA SER A 448 8.55 -3.49 -16.58
C SER A 448 7.49 -2.71 -15.80
N VAL A 449 7.80 -2.27 -14.57
CA VAL A 449 6.86 -1.51 -13.73
C VAL A 449 7.54 -0.38 -12.95
N CYS A 450 6.87 0.76 -12.90
CA CYS A 450 7.20 1.90 -12.06
C CYS A 450 6.15 2.06 -10.95
N GLU A 451 6.58 2.31 -9.72
CA GLU A 451 5.69 2.58 -8.59
C GLU A 451 6.10 3.87 -7.88
N LEU A 452 5.10 4.67 -7.50
CA LEU A 452 5.29 5.84 -6.64
C LEU A 452 5.54 5.37 -5.21
N LEU A 453 6.68 5.75 -4.63
CA LEU A 453 7.02 5.45 -3.25
C LEU A 453 6.27 6.39 -2.31
N GLU A 454 5.67 5.84 -1.26
CA GLU A 454 5.07 6.64 -0.20
C GLU A 454 6.16 7.31 0.64
N ARG A 455 5.83 8.46 1.25
CA ARG A 455 6.75 9.11 2.19
C ARG A 455 7.22 8.21 3.33
N ILE A 456 6.41 7.23 3.74
CA ILE A 456 6.80 6.25 4.78
C ILE A 456 7.77 5.20 4.25
N GLU A 457 7.77 4.92 2.95
CA GLU A 457 8.69 3.98 2.28
C GLU A 457 10.03 4.64 1.94
N VAL A 458 10.07 5.98 1.92
CA VAL A 458 11.25 6.77 1.58
C VAL A 458 12.12 6.96 2.81
N GLY A 459 13.38 6.55 2.71
CA GLY A 459 14.38 6.77 3.74
C GLY A 459 14.75 8.24 3.95
N SER A 460 15.32 8.54 5.11
CA SER A 460 15.85 9.86 5.45
C SER A 460 17.36 9.89 5.65
N THR A 461 18.04 8.74 5.64
CA THR A 461 19.49 8.63 5.80
C THR A 461 20.05 7.46 5.00
N CYS A 462 21.29 7.58 4.52
CA CYS A 462 21.97 6.48 3.82
C CYS A 462 22.42 5.33 4.72
N VAL A 463 22.47 5.54 6.04
CA VAL A 463 22.83 4.48 6.99
C VAL A 463 21.76 3.38 7.03
N SER A 464 20.48 3.77 6.98
CA SER A 464 19.36 2.82 6.98
C SER A 464 18.84 2.46 5.60
N HIS A 465 19.16 3.27 4.58
CA HIS A 465 18.74 3.09 3.18
C HIS A 465 19.91 3.17 2.20
N PRO A 466 20.92 2.29 2.32
CA PRO A 466 22.04 2.29 1.40
C PRO A 466 21.57 1.93 -0.01
N ASN A 467 22.14 2.59 -1.04
CA ASN A 467 21.83 2.34 -2.46
C ASN A 467 20.42 2.74 -2.92
N GLU A 468 19.68 3.51 -2.11
CA GLU A 468 18.33 4.01 -2.41
C GLU A 468 18.33 5.54 -2.58
N VAL A 469 17.25 6.08 -3.15
CA VAL A 469 16.97 7.53 -3.10
C VAL A 469 16.26 7.86 -1.79
N ILE A 470 16.79 8.83 -1.07
CA ILE A 470 16.24 9.34 0.18
C ILE A 470 15.68 10.75 0.00
N TYR A 471 14.76 11.12 0.87
CA TYR A 471 14.22 12.48 0.94
C TYR A 471 14.61 13.13 2.26
N TYR A 472 15.44 14.15 2.19
CA TYR A 472 15.97 14.84 3.36
C TYR A 472 15.09 16.04 3.72
N ASN A 473 14.15 15.82 4.65
CA ASN A 473 13.22 16.83 5.16
C ASN A 473 13.86 17.72 6.24
N ASN A 474 14.97 18.38 5.91
CA ASN A 474 15.47 19.54 6.64
C ASN A 474 15.13 20.82 5.86
N ASN A 475 15.59 22.00 6.31
CA ASN A 475 15.25 23.33 5.75
C ASN A 475 15.37 23.50 4.22
N TYR A 476 15.91 22.52 3.49
CA TYR A 476 16.18 22.58 2.05
C TYR A 476 15.35 21.60 1.19
N ASN A 477 14.57 20.67 1.77
CA ASN A 477 13.73 19.70 1.04
C ASN A 477 14.42 19.12 -0.20
N SER A 478 15.50 18.37 -0.01
CA SER A 478 16.34 17.86 -1.11
C SER A 478 16.25 16.34 -1.26
N PHE A 479 16.32 15.88 -2.50
CA PHE A 479 16.52 14.47 -2.83
C PHE A 479 18.01 14.16 -2.90
N GLN A 480 18.38 12.98 -2.42
CA GLN A 480 19.75 12.48 -2.51
C GLN A 480 19.74 11.00 -2.83
N TYR A 481 20.73 10.56 -3.60
CA TYR A 481 21.01 9.14 -3.79
C TYR A 481 22.06 8.67 -2.78
N CYS A 482 21.82 7.53 -2.17
CA CYS A 482 22.78 6.90 -1.26
C CYS A 482 23.68 5.94 -2.03
N ASN A 483 24.98 6.12 -2.01
CA ASN A 483 25.95 5.11 -2.44
C ASN A 483 26.59 4.48 -1.20
N GLY A 484 26.09 3.32 -0.79
CA GLY A 484 26.31 2.82 0.56
C GLY A 484 25.84 3.86 1.59
N ASN A 485 26.74 4.29 2.47
CA ASN A 485 26.46 5.32 3.49
C ASN A 485 26.75 6.76 3.03
N THR A 486 27.11 6.97 1.76
CA THR A 486 27.49 8.29 1.23
C THR A 486 26.31 8.93 0.50
N GLU A 487 25.98 10.15 0.85
CA GLU A 487 24.95 10.96 0.18
C GLU A 487 25.52 11.60 -1.10
N ILE A 488 24.75 11.53 -2.19
CA ILE A 488 25.08 12.10 -3.49
C ILE A 488 23.87 12.96 -3.93
N ASP A 489 24.10 14.24 -4.16
CA ASP A 489 23.07 15.15 -4.69
C ASP A 489 22.80 14.86 -6.17
N PHE A 490 21.58 15.14 -6.64
CA PHE A 490 21.22 15.06 -8.06
C PHE A 490 21.86 16.24 -8.82
N PRO A 491 22.82 15.97 -9.73
CA PRO A 491 23.55 17.00 -10.45
C PRO A 491 22.79 17.49 -11.69
N ASP A 492 23.06 18.74 -12.13
CA ASP A 492 22.50 19.25 -13.39
C ASP A 492 23.06 18.54 -14.64
N GLU A 493 24.29 18.01 -14.55
CA GLU A 493 24.95 17.25 -15.61
C GLU A 493 25.07 15.77 -15.23
N GLU A 494 24.98 14.87 -16.22
CA GLU A 494 25.09 13.43 -15.97
C GLU A 494 26.44 13.04 -15.33
N PHE A 495 26.36 12.12 -14.38
CA PHE A 495 27.45 11.61 -13.56
C PHE A 495 27.30 10.09 -13.39
N TYR A 496 28.40 9.37 -13.23
CA TYR A 496 28.39 7.90 -13.22
C TYR A 496 29.05 7.31 -11.98
N ILE A 497 28.45 6.31 -11.36
CA ILE A 497 29.04 5.61 -10.20
C ILE A 497 28.98 4.11 -10.38
N ALA A 498 29.98 3.40 -9.86
CA ALA A 498 29.96 1.95 -9.78
C ALA A 498 29.54 1.52 -8.38
N LEU A 499 28.46 0.73 -8.30
CA LEU A 499 28.12 -0.05 -7.11
C LEU A 499 28.93 -1.34 -7.14
N ASN A 500 29.85 -1.50 -6.19
CA ASN A 500 30.72 -2.67 -6.12
C ASN A 500 30.15 -3.73 -5.17
N GLY A 501 30.53 -4.99 -5.40
CA GLY A 501 30.20 -6.08 -4.50
C GLY A 501 28.73 -6.48 -4.58
N ILE A 502 28.15 -6.43 -5.77
CA ILE A 502 26.79 -6.87 -6.05
C ILE A 502 26.83 -8.23 -6.75
N ASP A 503 25.88 -9.10 -6.48
CA ASP A 503 25.62 -10.30 -7.26
C ASP A 503 24.73 -9.94 -8.45
N SER A 504 25.29 -9.93 -9.66
CA SER A 504 24.52 -9.49 -10.83
C SER A 504 23.46 -10.49 -11.27
N GLN A 505 23.63 -11.78 -10.98
CA GLN A 505 22.74 -12.83 -11.51
C GLN A 505 21.32 -12.74 -10.93
N SER A 506 21.22 -12.25 -9.69
CA SER A 506 19.96 -12.03 -8.98
C SER A 506 19.53 -10.55 -8.95
N LEU A 507 20.23 -9.69 -9.71
CA LEU A 507 20.00 -8.25 -9.70
C LEU A 507 18.66 -7.89 -10.36
N ASP A 508 17.90 -7.08 -9.64
CA ASP A 508 16.71 -6.38 -10.14
C ASP A 508 16.76 -4.96 -9.55
N TYR A 509 17.58 -4.10 -10.15
CA TYR A 509 17.82 -2.76 -9.59
C TYR A 509 16.53 -1.91 -9.66
N PRO A 510 16.18 -1.16 -8.60
CA PRO A 510 16.85 -1.07 -7.29
C PRO A 510 16.21 -1.95 -6.20
N VAL A 511 15.38 -2.92 -6.56
CA VAL A 511 14.60 -3.74 -5.62
C VAL A 511 15.46 -4.84 -4.96
N THR A 512 16.27 -5.55 -5.73
CA THR A 512 17.09 -6.67 -5.22
C THR A 512 18.57 -6.37 -5.41
N LEU A 513 19.27 -6.16 -4.30
CA LEU A 513 20.72 -5.91 -4.25
C LEU A 513 21.38 -6.92 -3.30
N ASN A 514 21.74 -8.08 -3.83
CA ASN A 514 22.45 -9.10 -3.06
C ASN A 514 23.96 -8.84 -3.07
N SER A 515 24.63 -9.16 -1.98
CA SER A 515 26.09 -9.05 -1.89
C SER A 515 26.76 -10.05 -2.84
N GLY A 516 27.71 -9.57 -3.63
CA GLY A 516 28.52 -10.35 -4.56
C GLY A 516 29.91 -9.75 -4.74
N THR A 517 30.50 -9.89 -5.92
CA THR A 517 31.85 -9.39 -6.22
C THR A 517 31.91 -8.43 -7.40
N GLU A 518 30.76 -8.17 -8.01
CA GLU A 518 30.69 -7.63 -9.35
C GLU A 518 30.19 -6.19 -9.33
N PRO A 519 30.65 -5.32 -10.25
CA PRO A 519 30.20 -3.94 -10.29
C PRO A 519 28.94 -3.77 -11.15
N VAL A 520 28.07 -2.87 -10.72
CA VAL A 520 26.93 -2.35 -11.49
C VAL A 520 27.16 -0.86 -11.71
N LEU A 521 27.09 -0.40 -12.96
CA LEU A 521 27.25 1.01 -13.28
C LEU A 521 25.90 1.72 -13.24
N LEU A 522 25.84 2.84 -12.52
CA LEU A 522 24.70 3.73 -12.47
C LEU A 522 25.02 5.06 -13.14
N LYS A 523 24.01 5.64 -13.80
CA LYS A 523 23.97 7.02 -14.27
C LYS A 523 23.06 7.80 -13.34
N ILE A 524 23.56 8.92 -12.83
CA ILE A 524 22.84 9.91 -12.05
C ILE A 524 22.74 11.18 -12.88
N ASP A 525 21.55 11.75 -13.02
CA ASP A 525 21.32 13.07 -13.62
C ASP A 525 20.39 13.90 -12.73
N GLN A 526 19.86 15.00 -13.26
CA GLN A 526 19.06 15.95 -12.48
C GLN A 526 17.79 15.33 -11.89
N TYR A 527 17.23 14.29 -12.52
CA TYR A 527 15.93 13.73 -12.12
C TYR A 527 15.90 12.21 -12.01
N SER A 528 17.04 11.52 -12.16
CA SER A 528 17.05 10.06 -12.13
C SER A 528 18.37 9.43 -11.70
N VAL A 529 18.26 8.19 -11.24
CA VAL A 529 19.36 7.25 -11.03
C VAL A 529 19.00 5.98 -11.77
N LYS A 530 19.76 5.61 -12.80
CA LYS A 530 19.45 4.47 -13.67
C LYS A 530 20.62 3.52 -13.77
N GLN A 531 20.34 2.22 -13.85
CA GLN A 531 21.33 1.25 -14.27
C GLN A 531 21.73 1.50 -15.74
N VAL A 532 23.03 1.44 -16.03
CA VAL A 532 23.57 1.69 -17.37
C VAL A 532 23.81 0.38 -18.09
N ILE A 533 23.19 0.25 -19.28
CA ILE A 533 23.50 -0.79 -20.25
C ILE A 533 24.31 -0.18 -21.38
N THR A 534 25.44 -0.80 -21.71
CA THR A 534 26.36 -0.37 -22.76
C THR A 534 26.31 -1.31 -23.95
N ASP A 535 26.66 -0.80 -25.12
CA ASP A 535 26.97 -1.64 -26.27
C ASP A 535 28.30 -2.41 -26.07
N SER A 536 28.73 -3.12 -27.11
CA SER A 536 30.00 -3.84 -27.13
C SER A 536 31.24 -2.93 -27.02
N ASN A 537 31.11 -1.62 -27.29
CA ASN A 537 32.21 -0.68 -27.15
C ASN A 537 32.42 -0.27 -25.69
N GLY A 538 31.43 -0.45 -24.84
CA GLY A 538 31.46 -0.07 -23.43
C GLY A 538 31.39 1.45 -23.25
N ILE A 539 31.60 1.91 -22.02
CA ILE A 539 31.64 3.33 -21.66
C ILE A 539 32.91 3.65 -20.87
N CYS A 540 33.56 4.76 -21.22
CA CYS A 540 34.73 5.28 -20.51
C CYS A 540 34.29 6.35 -19.52
N ILE A 541 34.58 6.13 -18.23
CA ILE A 541 34.30 7.08 -17.15
C ILE A 541 35.61 7.60 -16.58
N ASN A 542 35.71 8.90 -16.39
CA ASN A 542 36.86 9.51 -15.72
C ASN A 542 36.75 9.32 -14.20
N ASN A 543 37.72 8.65 -13.59
CA ASN A 543 37.62 8.27 -12.17
C ASN A 543 37.71 9.45 -11.19
N LYS A 544 38.03 10.66 -11.68
CA LYS A 544 38.14 11.88 -10.86
C LYS A 544 36.84 12.67 -10.76
N ASP A 545 36.17 12.90 -11.89
CA ASP A 545 34.96 13.71 -11.97
C ASP A 545 33.71 12.88 -12.31
N HIS A 546 33.91 11.57 -12.51
CA HIS A 546 32.94 10.58 -12.93
C HIS A 546 32.05 10.95 -14.11
N LYS A 547 32.59 11.79 -15.02
CA LYS A 547 31.93 12.11 -16.28
C LYS A 547 32.27 11.10 -17.36
N LYS A 548 31.32 10.88 -18.27
CA LYS A 548 31.57 10.15 -19.51
C LYS A 548 32.58 10.89 -20.38
N VAL A 549 33.52 10.15 -20.96
CA VAL A 549 34.49 10.70 -21.91
C VAL A 549 34.48 9.92 -23.22
N ASN A 550 34.36 10.65 -24.33
CA ASN A 550 34.41 10.07 -25.67
C ASN A 550 35.87 9.87 -26.10
N ILE A 551 36.52 8.81 -25.62
CA ILE A 551 37.90 8.46 -25.94
C ILE A 551 37.94 7.02 -26.45
N THR A 552 38.53 6.81 -27.62
CA THR A 552 38.77 5.47 -28.16
C THR A 552 39.63 4.67 -27.18
N ASN A 553 39.12 3.53 -26.71
CA ASN A 553 39.75 2.62 -25.75
C ASN A 553 40.03 3.21 -24.35
N CYS A 554 39.42 4.34 -23.97
CA CYS A 554 39.67 4.97 -22.66
C CYS A 554 41.16 5.30 -22.37
N LYS A 555 42.00 5.38 -23.41
CA LYS A 555 43.44 5.69 -23.29
C LYS A 555 43.69 7.17 -23.55
N LYS A 556 43.97 7.94 -22.49
CA LYS A 556 44.58 9.27 -22.59
C LYS A 556 45.86 9.34 -21.75
N PRO A 557 46.86 10.17 -22.13
CA PRO A 557 48.14 10.25 -21.41
C PRO A 557 48.05 10.79 -19.98
N SER A 558 46.99 11.52 -19.63
CA SER A 558 46.94 12.35 -18.41
C SER A 558 45.71 12.17 -17.52
N GLY A 559 45.08 10.98 -17.51
CA GLY A 559 43.93 10.70 -16.64
C GLY A 559 43.75 9.21 -16.33
N THR A 560 43.10 8.91 -15.21
CA THR A 560 42.66 7.56 -14.84
C THR A 560 41.22 7.37 -15.29
N TYR A 561 41.01 6.41 -16.18
CA TYR A 561 39.69 6.07 -16.72
C TYR A 561 39.39 4.60 -16.42
N SER A 562 38.13 4.32 -16.07
CA SER A 562 37.60 2.96 -16.00
C SER A 562 36.72 2.71 -17.21
N LYS A 563 36.88 1.53 -17.82
CA LYS A 563 36.05 1.10 -18.95
C LYS A 563 35.06 0.06 -18.45
N TYR A 564 33.78 0.37 -18.54
CA TYR A 564 32.70 -0.54 -18.15
C TYR A 564 32.04 -1.13 -19.37
N HIS A 565 31.88 -2.45 -19.38
CA HIS A 565 31.06 -3.18 -20.34
C HIS A 565 29.90 -3.85 -19.61
N CYS A 566 28.72 -3.23 -19.68
CA CYS A 566 27.50 -3.65 -18.98
C CYS A 566 26.46 -4.09 -20.04
N THR A 567 26.49 -5.33 -20.51
CA THR A 567 25.71 -5.71 -21.71
C THR A 567 24.25 -6.09 -21.44
N HIS A 568 23.89 -6.42 -20.19
CA HIS A 568 22.53 -6.81 -19.81
C HIS A 568 22.20 -6.34 -18.38
N GLU A 569 20.91 -6.19 -18.10
CA GLU A 569 20.41 -5.67 -16.82
C GLU A 569 20.67 -6.62 -15.64
N ASN A 570 20.74 -7.92 -15.89
CA ASN A 570 21.04 -8.96 -14.91
C ASN A 570 22.46 -9.54 -15.07
N GLN A 571 23.39 -8.75 -15.63
CA GLN A 571 24.78 -9.14 -15.79
C GLN A 571 25.72 -8.05 -15.28
N THR A 572 26.90 -8.49 -14.89
CA THR A 572 27.97 -7.64 -14.39
C THR A 572 28.42 -6.65 -15.45
N CYS A 573 28.90 -5.51 -14.96
CA CYS A 573 29.84 -4.74 -15.73
C CYS A 573 31.22 -5.40 -15.61
N THR A 574 31.91 -5.64 -16.72
CA THR A 574 33.35 -5.91 -16.64
C THR A 574 34.10 -4.58 -16.59
N ASP A 575 34.80 -4.32 -15.48
CA ASP A 575 35.74 -3.19 -15.37
C ASP A 575 37.13 -3.66 -15.83
N ILE A 576 37.58 -3.13 -16.97
CA ILE A 576 38.95 -3.30 -17.41
C ILE A 576 39.72 -2.05 -17.00
N LEU A 577 40.35 -2.10 -15.82
CA LEU A 577 41.32 -1.09 -15.40
C LEU A 577 42.56 -1.15 -16.29
N GLU A 578 42.53 -0.44 -17.42
CA GLU A 578 43.72 -0.26 -18.25
C GLU A 578 44.65 0.76 -17.58
N ARG A 579 45.54 0.28 -16.72
CA ARG A 579 46.67 1.10 -16.23
C ARG A 579 47.48 1.56 -17.44
N SER A 580 47.66 2.86 -17.59
CA SER A 580 48.68 3.42 -18.47
C SER A 580 50.04 2.92 -18.01
N GLY A 581 50.52 1.85 -18.64
CA GLY A 581 51.89 1.37 -18.48
C GLY A 581 52.83 2.46 -18.98
N GLY A 582 53.36 3.27 -18.06
CA GLY A 582 54.51 4.11 -18.32
C GLY A 582 55.67 3.21 -18.75
N LYS A 583 56.12 3.40 -19.99
CA LYS A 583 57.48 3.03 -20.40
C LYS A 583 58.41 4.17 -20.06
#